data_AF-A0ABD3D3P8-F1
#
_entry.id   AF-A0ABD3D3P8-F1
#
_cell.length_a   1.000
_cell.length_b   1.000
_cell.length_c   1.000
_cell.angle_alpha   90.00
_cell.angle_beta   90.00
_cell.angle_gamma   90.00
#
_symmetry.space_group_name_H-M   'P 1'
#
loop_
_entity.id
_entity.type
_entity.pdbx_description
1 polymer ?
#
loop_
_entity_poly.entity_id
_entity_poly.type
_entity_poly.pdbx_seq_one_letter_code
_entity_poly.pdbx_strand_id
1 'polypeptide(L)'
;MAPGALVGSGALEPVQKLASGGCDNTVKVWKMYNGNWKMDCFPALQMHSDWVRDVAWAPNLGLPKTTVASASQDGTVVIWTVAKEGDQWEGRVLKDFKNPVWRVSWSLTGNLLAVASGDNNVTLWKEAVDGVWQEVTTIDQ
;
A
#
# COMPACT_ATOMS: atom_id res chain seq x y z
N MET A 1 -18.34 20.76 -40.04
CA MET A 1 -19.34 19.78 -39.57
C MET A 1 -19.17 18.55 -40.45
N ALA A 2 -18.65 17.45 -39.90
CA ALA A 2 -18.39 16.21 -40.64
C ALA A 2 -19.28 15.09 -40.08
N PRO A 3 -19.90 14.25 -40.93
CA PRO A 3 -20.70 13.09 -40.49
C PRO A 3 -19.76 11.99 -39.98
N GLY A 4 -19.96 11.53 -38.74
CA GLY A 4 -19.14 10.46 -38.15
C GLY A 4 -18.82 10.59 -36.66
N ALA A 5 -19.50 11.45 -35.91
CA ALA A 5 -19.37 11.53 -34.45
C ALA A 5 -19.96 10.27 -33.79
N LEU A 6 -19.14 9.24 -33.63
CA LEU A 6 -19.38 8.21 -32.61
C LEU A 6 -18.95 8.79 -31.27
N VAL A 7 -19.93 9.29 -30.52
CA VAL A 7 -19.82 9.52 -29.08
C VAL A 7 -19.63 8.15 -28.43
N GLY A 8 -18.36 7.76 -28.27
CA GLY A 8 -17.92 6.66 -27.40
C GLY A 8 -17.37 7.23 -26.09
N SER A 9 -18.17 7.98 -25.36
CA SER A 9 -17.84 8.44 -24.00
C SER A 9 -17.86 7.23 -23.07
N GLY A 10 -16.73 6.53 -22.95
CA GLY A 10 -16.65 5.34 -22.10
C GLY A 10 -15.26 4.73 -21.96
N ALA A 11 -14.19 5.46 -22.29
CA ALA A 11 -12.89 5.09 -21.74
C ALA A 11 -12.96 5.40 -20.24
N LEU A 12 -12.97 4.37 -19.40
CA LEU A 12 -12.69 4.52 -17.99
C LEU A 12 -11.29 5.15 -17.90
N GLU A 13 -11.23 6.46 -17.70
CA GLU A 13 -9.97 7.16 -17.49
C GLU A 13 -9.20 6.40 -16.40
N PRO A 14 -7.94 5.99 -16.65
CA PRO A 14 -7.20 5.23 -15.66
C PRO A 14 -7.08 6.08 -14.39
N VAL A 15 -7.65 5.58 -13.29
CA VAL A 15 -7.53 6.25 -12.00
C VAL A 15 -6.08 6.13 -11.55
N GLN A 16 -5.34 7.23 -11.64
CA GLN A 16 -3.95 7.28 -11.22
C GLN A 16 -3.89 7.52 -9.72
N LYS A 17 -3.29 6.57 -8.99
CA LYS A 17 -3.03 6.65 -7.55
C LYS A 17 -1.56 6.46 -7.26
N LEU A 18 -1.08 7.14 -6.23
CA LEU A 18 0.28 7.00 -5.71
C LEU A 18 0.22 6.91 -4.18
N ALA A 19 1.17 6.19 -3.59
CA ALA A 19 1.43 6.24 -2.16
C ALA A 19 2.84 6.80 -1.92
N SER A 20 3.00 7.56 -0.85
CA SER A 20 4.27 8.14 -0.43
C SER A 20 4.44 8.02 1.07
N GLY A 21 5.62 7.60 1.52
CA GLY A 21 6.04 7.70 2.91
C GLY A 21 7.02 8.86 3.09
N GLY A 22 7.00 9.51 4.25
CA GLY A 22 7.87 10.64 4.54
C GLY A 22 8.59 10.55 5.88
N CYS A 23 9.52 11.48 6.08
CA CYS A 23 10.17 11.75 7.38
C CYS A 23 9.24 12.45 8.38
N ASP A 24 7.99 12.71 8.00
CA ASP A 24 6.93 13.20 8.89
C ASP A 24 6.19 12.05 9.59
N ASN A 25 6.69 10.82 9.47
CA ASN A 25 6.17 9.59 10.06
C ASN A 25 4.77 9.22 9.54
N THR A 26 4.36 9.79 8.40
CA THR A 26 3.06 9.53 7.80
C THR A 26 3.18 8.85 6.43
N VAL A 27 2.14 8.11 6.09
CA VAL A 27 1.90 7.64 4.74
C VAL A 27 0.77 8.48 4.14
N LYS A 28 0.96 8.92 2.90
CA LYS A 28 -0.02 9.69 2.14
C LYS A 28 -0.36 8.96 0.87
N VAL A 29 -1.64 8.96 0.54
CA VAL A 29 -2.18 8.45 -0.72
C VAL A 29 -2.67 9.62 -1.53
N TRP A 30 -2.27 9.64 -2.80
CA TRP A 30 -2.58 10.69 -3.75
C TRP A 30 -3.40 10.10 -4.88
N LYS A 31 -4.40 10.84 -5.34
CA LYS A 31 -5.20 10.51 -6.51
C LYS A 31 -5.21 11.67 -7.48
N MET A 32 -5.07 11.36 -8.76
CA MET A 32 -5.15 12.33 -9.84
C MET A 32 -6.61 12.68 -10.12
N TYR A 33 -6.93 13.96 -10.05
CA TYR A 33 -8.23 14.52 -10.40
C TYR A 33 -8.03 15.63 -11.43
N ASN A 34 -8.49 15.41 -12.67
CA ASN A 34 -8.43 16.39 -13.76
C ASN A 34 -7.03 17.05 -13.91
N GLY A 35 -5.98 16.22 -13.95
CA GLY A 35 -4.60 16.67 -14.11
C GLY A 35 -3.94 17.25 -12.85
N ASN A 36 -4.63 17.24 -11.70
CA ASN A 36 -4.07 17.69 -10.42
C ASN A 36 -4.06 16.54 -9.39
N TRP A 37 -2.92 16.36 -8.71
CA TRP A 37 -2.80 15.42 -7.60
C TRP A 37 -3.45 16.01 -6.34
N LYS A 38 -4.38 15.26 -5.75
CA LYS A 38 -4.96 15.57 -4.44
C LYS A 38 -4.73 14.43 -3.48
N MET A 39 -4.55 14.74 -2.20
CA MET A 39 -4.46 13.73 -1.16
C MET A 39 -5.84 13.08 -0.98
N ASP A 40 -5.91 11.77 -1.15
CA ASP A 40 -7.13 10.96 -1.11
C ASP A 40 -7.37 10.37 0.29
N CYS A 41 -6.32 10.26 1.11
CA CYS A 41 -6.44 9.92 2.53
C CYS A 41 -6.54 11.20 3.39
N PHE A 42 -7.68 11.42 4.04
CA PHE A 42 -7.81 12.49 5.04
C PHE A 42 -8.41 11.93 6.34
N PRO A 43 -7.70 12.03 7.49
CA PRO A 43 -6.34 12.57 7.68
C PRO A 43 -5.24 11.70 7.05
N ALA A 44 -3.99 12.19 7.07
CA ALA A 44 -2.83 11.40 6.66
C ALA A 44 -2.72 10.12 7.50
N LEU A 45 -2.21 9.05 6.90
CA LEU A 45 -2.13 7.74 7.54
C LEU A 45 -0.99 7.75 8.56
N GLN A 46 -1.35 7.97 9.82
CA GLN A 46 -0.41 8.12 10.92
C GLN A 46 -0.53 6.95 11.88
N MET A 47 0.45 6.05 11.81
CA MET A 47 0.66 4.96 12.77
C MET A 47 2.13 4.76 13.12
N HIS A 48 3.04 5.15 12.24
CA HIS A 48 4.46 5.05 12.48
C HIS A 48 4.94 6.09 13.49
N SER A 49 5.89 5.69 14.34
CA SER A 49 6.51 6.57 15.33
C SER A 49 7.83 7.17 14.84
N ASP A 50 8.34 6.71 13.70
CA ASP A 50 9.59 7.18 13.07
C ASP A 50 9.42 7.22 11.53
N TRP A 51 10.50 7.53 10.81
CA TRP A 51 10.50 7.73 9.37
C TRP A 51 10.00 6.52 8.61
N VAL A 52 9.06 6.77 7.70
CA VAL A 52 8.62 5.76 6.73
C VAL A 52 9.71 5.59 5.69
N ARG A 53 10.31 4.40 5.65
CA ARG A 53 11.45 4.08 4.77
C ARG A 53 11.01 3.60 3.40
N ASP A 54 9.86 2.93 3.31
CA ASP A 54 9.34 2.41 2.06
C ASP A 54 7.82 2.25 2.10
N VAL A 55 7.18 2.32 0.93
CA VAL A 55 5.74 2.13 0.76
C VAL A 55 5.50 1.38 -0.54
N ALA A 56 4.72 0.31 -0.48
CA ALA A 56 4.44 -0.55 -1.62
C ALA A 56 2.93 -0.78 -1.79
N TRP A 57 2.45 -0.64 -3.02
CA TRP A 57 1.05 -0.84 -3.37
C TRP A 57 0.80 -2.30 -3.75
N ALA A 58 -0.24 -2.92 -3.18
CA ALA A 58 -0.60 -4.28 -3.52
C ALA A 58 -1.32 -4.32 -4.88
N PRO A 59 -0.99 -5.26 -5.77
CA PRO A 59 -1.68 -5.41 -7.04
C PRO A 59 -3.06 -6.02 -6.80
N ASN A 60 -4.08 -5.17 -6.73
CA ASN A 60 -5.48 -5.59 -6.52
C ASN A 60 -6.08 -6.11 -7.83
N LEU A 61 -5.65 -7.29 -8.28
CA LEU A 61 -6.24 -7.95 -9.45
C LEU A 61 -7.63 -8.49 -9.08
N GLY A 62 -8.67 -7.70 -9.38
CA GLY A 62 -10.06 -8.14 -9.30
C GLY A 62 -10.72 -8.07 -7.92
N LEU A 63 -10.05 -7.53 -6.90
CA LEU A 63 -10.65 -7.28 -5.59
C LEU A 63 -11.09 -5.81 -5.47
N PRO A 64 -12.23 -5.52 -4.83
CA PRO A 64 -12.65 -4.14 -4.56
C PRO A 64 -11.78 -3.46 -3.49
N LYS A 65 -11.11 -4.27 -2.66
CA LYS A 65 -10.23 -3.83 -1.58
C LYS A 65 -8.90 -3.35 -2.15
N THR A 66 -8.46 -2.18 -1.70
CA THR A 66 -7.11 -1.68 -1.96
C THR A 66 -6.23 -1.86 -0.74
N THR A 67 -5.04 -2.42 -0.94
CA THR A 67 -4.06 -2.66 0.13
C THR A 67 -2.74 -1.96 -0.19
N VAL A 68 -2.14 -1.33 0.81
CA VAL A 68 -0.81 -0.70 0.76
C VAL A 68 -0.02 -1.15 1.99
N ALA A 69 1.27 -1.44 1.83
CA ALA A 69 2.17 -1.73 2.95
C ALA A 69 3.13 -0.56 3.13
N SER A 70 3.44 -0.21 4.37
CA SER A 70 4.48 0.74 4.71
C SER A 70 5.46 0.15 5.71
N ALA A 71 6.74 0.39 5.47
CA ALA A 71 7.85 0.02 6.34
C ALA A 71 8.44 1.26 6.99
N SER A 72 8.76 1.17 8.28
CA SER A 72 9.30 2.28 9.04
C SER A 72 10.58 1.88 9.79
N GLN A 73 11.36 2.92 10.09
CA GLN A 73 12.53 2.80 10.95
C GLN A 73 12.18 2.45 12.40
N ASP A 74 10.93 2.67 12.83
CA ASP A 74 10.44 2.24 14.15
C ASP A 74 10.39 0.71 14.33
N GLY A 75 10.67 -0.04 13.26
CA GLY A 75 10.68 -1.49 13.25
C GLY A 75 9.32 -2.13 13.03
N THR A 76 8.32 -1.34 12.68
CA THR A 76 6.97 -1.82 12.35
C THR A 76 6.73 -1.80 10.84
N VAL A 77 5.95 -2.78 10.40
CA VAL A 77 5.27 -2.73 9.09
C VAL A 77 3.79 -2.52 9.34
N VAL A 78 3.19 -1.58 8.64
CA VAL A 78 1.75 -1.30 8.72
C VAL A 78 1.11 -1.64 7.39
N ILE A 79 0.01 -2.39 7.45
CA ILE A 79 -0.84 -2.69 6.31
C ILE A 79 -2.03 -1.75 6.35
N TRP A 80 -2.17 -0.97 5.30
CA TRP A 80 -3.26 -0.03 5.08
C TRP A 80 -4.24 -0.63 4.11
N THR A 81 -5.51 -0.74 4.51
CA THR A 81 -6.57 -1.29 3.67
C THR A 81 -7.73 -0.33 3.56
N VAL A 82 -8.34 -0.29 2.39
CA VAL A 82 -9.58 0.43 2.15
C VAL A 82 -10.54 -0.45 1.35
N ALA A 83 -11.78 -0.59 1.81
CA ALA A 83 -12.74 -1.54 1.26
C ALA A 83 -13.35 -1.08 -0.06
N LYS A 84 -13.65 0.22 -0.19
CA LYS A 84 -14.12 0.87 -1.41
C LYS A 84 -13.50 2.24 -1.58
N GLU A 85 -13.47 2.72 -2.82
CA GLU A 85 -12.98 4.06 -3.09
C GLU A 85 -13.82 5.12 -2.38
N GLY A 86 -13.17 5.99 -1.60
CA GLY A 86 -13.81 7.01 -0.77
C GLY A 86 -14.06 6.59 0.69
N ASP A 87 -13.85 5.32 1.03
CA ASP A 87 -13.90 4.88 2.43
C ASP A 87 -12.66 5.37 3.22
N GLN A 88 -12.77 5.33 4.54
CA GLN A 88 -11.65 5.59 5.44
C GLN A 88 -10.60 4.49 5.30
N TRP A 89 -9.33 4.88 5.34
CA TRP A 89 -8.21 3.95 5.37
C TRP A 89 -8.03 3.37 6.77
N GLU A 90 -7.94 2.05 6.85
CA GLU A 90 -7.67 1.33 8.09
C GLU A 90 -6.23 0.83 8.09
N GLY A 91 -5.46 1.20 9.12
CA GLY A 91 -4.11 0.70 9.34
C GLY A 91 -4.08 -0.40 10.37
N ARG A 92 -3.33 -1.47 10.11
CA ARG A 92 -3.02 -2.52 11.10
C ARG A 92 -1.52 -2.80 11.11
N VAL A 93 -0.94 -2.87 12.31
CA VAL A 93 0.45 -3.30 12.48
C VAL A 93 0.52 -4.78 12.13
N LEU A 94 1.38 -5.12 11.17
CA LEU A 94 1.66 -6.48 10.74
C LEU A 94 2.40 -7.24 11.84
N LYS A 95 3.57 -6.72 12.20
CA LYS A 95 4.47 -7.22 13.23
C LYS A 95 5.41 -6.08 13.64
N ASP A 96 5.85 -6.13 14.88
CA ASP A 96 6.97 -5.36 15.38
C ASP A 96 8.24 -6.21 15.28
N PHE A 97 9.12 -5.86 14.35
CA PHE A 97 10.38 -6.56 14.06
C PHE A 97 11.50 -6.14 15.02
N LYS A 98 11.30 -5.12 15.87
CA LYS A 98 12.31 -4.54 16.79
C LYS A 98 13.58 -4.00 16.13
N ASN A 99 13.72 -4.16 14.82
CA ASN A 99 14.81 -3.66 13.99
C ASN A 99 14.23 -2.83 12.85
N PRO A 100 14.95 -1.80 12.36
CA PRO A 100 14.48 -0.96 11.26
C PRO A 100 14.08 -1.80 10.04
N VAL A 101 12.91 -1.51 9.48
CA VAL A 101 12.45 -2.16 8.25
C VAL A 101 12.79 -1.26 7.08
N TRP A 102 13.53 -1.78 6.10
CA TRP A 102 14.09 -0.99 5.02
C TRP A 102 13.24 -1.00 3.76
N ARG A 103 12.65 -2.16 3.44
CA ARG A 103 11.92 -2.37 2.19
C ARG A 103 10.70 -3.26 2.38
N VAL A 104 9.68 -2.98 1.59
CA VAL A 104 8.49 -3.81 1.41
C VAL A 104 8.20 -4.02 -0.07
N SER A 105 7.79 -5.23 -0.45
CA SER A 105 7.47 -5.53 -1.84
C SER A 105 6.32 -6.51 -1.96
N TRP A 106 5.41 -6.26 -2.90
CA TRP A 106 4.26 -7.10 -3.16
C TRP A 106 4.48 -8.05 -4.33
N SER A 107 4.04 -9.30 -4.16
CA SER A 107 3.89 -10.24 -5.25
C SER A 107 2.73 -9.85 -6.16
N LEU A 108 2.94 -9.97 -7.48
CA LEU A 108 1.95 -9.68 -8.51
C LEU A 108 0.77 -10.66 -8.53
N THR A 109 0.94 -11.88 -8.01
CA THR A 109 -0.04 -12.96 -8.20
C THR A 109 -0.44 -13.66 -6.91
N GLY A 110 0.36 -13.56 -5.84
CA GLY A 110 0.19 -14.40 -4.64
C GLY A 110 -0.40 -13.71 -3.41
N ASN A 111 -0.68 -12.40 -3.46
CA ASN A 111 -0.95 -11.57 -2.27
C ASN A 111 0.10 -11.80 -1.15
N LEU A 112 1.36 -11.93 -1.58
CA LEU A 112 2.51 -12.12 -0.70
C LEU A 112 3.22 -10.78 -0.53
N LEU A 113 3.57 -10.46 0.69
CA LEU A 113 4.38 -9.30 1.05
C LEU A 113 5.75 -9.78 1.51
N ALA A 114 6.81 -9.33 0.84
CA ALA A 114 8.17 -9.48 1.30
C ALA A 114 8.57 -8.27 2.14
N VAL A 115 9.16 -8.52 3.31
CA VAL A 115 9.62 -7.51 4.25
C VAL A 115 11.11 -7.73 4.49
N ALA A 116 11.93 -6.73 4.18
CA ALA A 116 13.36 -6.74 4.45
C ALA A 116 13.63 -5.95 5.74
N SER A 117 14.03 -6.67 6.79
CA SER A 117 14.32 -6.13 8.11
C SER A 117 15.83 -5.96 8.32
N GLY A 118 16.23 -5.10 9.26
CA GLY A 118 17.62 -4.84 9.63
C GLY A 118 18.34 -5.99 10.33
N ASP A 119 17.66 -7.12 10.56
CA ASP A 119 18.23 -8.37 11.10
C ASP A 119 18.86 -9.26 10.01
N ASN A 120 19.09 -8.72 8.81
CA ASN A 120 19.57 -9.42 7.62
C ASN A 120 18.62 -10.51 7.08
N ASN A 121 17.40 -10.56 7.59
CA ASN A 121 16.41 -11.54 7.17
C ASN A 121 15.35 -10.91 6.26
N VAL A 122 14.83 -11.72 5.34
CA VAL A 122 13.64 -11.37 4.55
C VAL A 122 12.50 -12.25 4.99
N THR A 123 11.46 -11.64 5.56
CA THR A 123 10.25 -12.36 5.97
C THR A 123 9.18 -12.24 4.91
N LEU A 124 8.50 -13.34 4.62
CA LEU A 124 7.36 -13.39 3.69
C LEU A 124 6.06 -13.50 4.48
N TRP A 125 5.09 -12.69 4.08
CA TRP A 125 3.82 -12.55 4.76
C TRP A 125 2.66 -12.78 3.80
N LYS A 126 1.62 -13.44 4.27
CA LYS A 126 0.39 -13.67 3.50
C LYS A 126 -0.82 -13.33 4.34
N GLU A 127 -1.80 -12.69 3.71
CA GLU A 127 -3.13 -12.51 4.31
C GLU A 127 -3.90 -13.84 4.25
N ALA A 128 -4.31 -14.34 5.41
CA ALA A 128 -5.20 -15.48 5.52
C ALA A 128 -6.66 -15.08 5.25
N VAL A 129 -7.54 -16.07 5.11
CA VAL A 129 -8.96 -15.87 4.72
C VAL A 129 -9.74 -15.05 5.76
N ASP A 130 -9.30 -15.07 7.01
CA ASP A 130 -9.83 -14.29 8.13
C ASP A 130 -9.30 -12.84 8.17
N GLY A 131 -8.43 -12.44 7.23
CA GLY A 131 -7.80 -11.12 7.19
C GLY A 131 -6.63 -10.96 8.17
N VAL A 132 -6.18 -12.06 8.80
CA VAL A 132 -5.00 -12.09 9.65
C VAL A 132 -3.76 -12.30 8.78
N TRP A 133 -2.71 -11.54 9.05
CA TRP A 133 -1.44 -11.71 8.37
C TRP A 133 -0.58 -12.74 9.09
N GLN A 134 -0.10 -13.73 8.33
CA GLN A 134 0.74 -14.80 8.85
C GLN A 134 2.10 -14.77 8.16
N GLU A 135 3.15 -14.99 8.96
CA GLU A 135 4.50 -15.22 8.45
C GLU A 135 4.53 -16.59 7.77
N VAL A 136 4.80 -16.60 6.48
CA VAL A 136 4.87 -17.84 5.67
C VAL A 136 6.23 -18.49 5.85
N THR A 137 7.29 -17.68 5.76
CA THR A 137 8.66 -18.13 5.92
C THR A 137 9.57 -16.95 6.20
N THR A 138 10.67 -17.22 6.89
CA THR A 138 11.83 -16.35 6.93
C THR A 138 12.88 -16.91 5.96
N ILE A 139 13.50 -16.02 5.20
CA ILE A 139 14.62 -16.32 4.31
C ILE A 139 15.84 -15.67 4.95
N ASP A 140 16.69 -16.51 5.51
CA ASP A 140 18.00 -16.12 6.00
C ASP A 140 18.95 -15.98 4.79
N GLN A 141 19.86 -14.99 4.83
CA GLN A 141 20.90 -14.80 3.82
C GLN A 141 22.13 -15.66 4.05
#